data_AF-A0A2H5QV03-F1
#
_entry.id   AF-A0A2H5QV03-F1
#
_cell.length_a   1.000
_cell.length_b   1.000
_cell.length_c   1.000
_cell.angle_alpha   90.00
_cell.angle_beta   90.00
_cell.angle_gamma   90.00
#
_symmetry.space_group_name_H-M   'P 1'
#
loop_
_entity.id
_entity.type
_entity.pdbx_description
1 polymer ?
#
loop_
_entity_poly.entity_id
_entity_poly.type
_entity_poly.pdbx_seq_one_letter_code
_entity_poly.pdbx_strand_id
1 'polypeptide(L)'
;MGKGHIVLPGNEIPKWFEFQSVGSFITLEMPPDFFNNSRVQGIAFSAILAFSDRHVDCGRWFSFSCELKVKTTKDCDPHDTRLFQRRVNYVESDHLHFGYYLFCEEDFNGFWKCNCILEAVHFNVFPPLECQCCGVKKCAIHLLHTPDPTSMEDPSTCFNYNEED
;
A
#
# COMPACT_ATOMS: atom_id res chain seq x y z
N MET A 1 -14.95 -0.44 -8.42
CA MET A 1 -13.83 -0.55 -7.45
C MET A 1 -12.51 -0.39 -8.17
N GLY A 2 -11.66 0.55 -7.74
CA GLY A 2 -10.39 0.86 -8.40
C GLY A 2 -9.19 0.28 -7.65
N LYS A 3 -8.39 -0.53 -8.34
CA LYS A 3 -7.06 -0.94 -7.87
C LYS A 3 -6.07 -0.92 -9.03
N GLY A 4 -4.85 -0.49 -8.75
CA GLY A 4 -3.78 -0.40 -9.73
C GLY A 4 -2.45 -0.83 -9.14
N HIS A 5 -1.57 -1.36 -9.97
CA HIS A 5 -0.21 -1.71 -9.60
C HIS A 5 0.69 -1.64 -10.82
N ILE A 6 1.86 -1.05 -10.61
CA ILE A 6 2.93 -0.94 -11.59
C ILE A 6 4.25 -1.34 -10.92
N VAL A 7 5.18 -1.79 -11.74
CA VAL A 7 6.55 -2.11 -11.32
C VAL A 7 7.47 -1.17 -12.08
N LEU A 8 8.32 -0.46 -11.34
CA LEU A 8 9.25 0.52 -11.86
C LEU A 8 10.68 0.15 -11.46
N PRO A 9 11.68 0.42 -12.30
CA PRO A 9 13.07 0.31 -11.89
C PRO A 9 13.36 1.35 -10.80
N GLY A 10 14.10 0.97 -9.76
CA GLY A 10 14.52 1.88 -8.71
C GLY A 10 14.46 1.29 -7.30
N ASN A 11 15.17 1.94 -6.38
CA ASN A 11 15.36 1.52 -4.99
C ASN A 11 15.00 2.63 -3.99
N GLU A 12 14.16 3.57 -4.43
CA GLU A 12 13.73 4.71 -3.60
C GLU A 12 12.21 4.78 -3.55
N ILE A 13 11.69 5.02 -2.35
CA ILE A 13 10.28 5.27 -2.11
C ILE A 13 10.02 6.76 -2.35
N PRO A 14 8.99 7.13 -3.13
CA PRO A 14 8.59 8.53 -3.30
C PRO A 14 8.35 9.24 -1.97
N LYS A 15 8.86 10.48 -1.83
CA LYS A 15 8.83 11.23 -0.56
C LYS A 15 7.43 11.60 -0.07
N TRP A 16 6.41 11.58 -0.93
CA TRP A 16 5.04 11.94 -0.57
C TRP A 16 4.31 10.85 0.23
N PHE A 17 4.88 9.64 0.30
CA PHE A 17 4.35 8.62 1.20
C PHE A 17 4.55 9.05 2.66
N GLU A 18 3.43 9.12 3.38
CA GLU A 18 3.36 9.62 4.76
C GLU A 18 4.00 8.63 5.74
N PHE A 19 3.64 7.36 5.63
CA PHE A 19 4.16 6.31 6.50
C PHE A 19 5.17 5.50 5.73
N GLN A 20 6.40 5.43 6.22
CA GLN A 20 7.48 4.64 5.62
C GLN A 20 8.15 3.79 6.70
N SER A 21 8.61 2.60 6.32
CA SER A 21 9.28 1.68 7.21
C SER A 21 10.39 0.91 6.49
N VAL A 22 11.39 0.49 7.27
CA VAL A 22 12.37 -0.49 6.82
C VAL A 22 11.80 -1.89 7.07
N GLY A 23 11.91 -2.77 6.07
CA GLY A 23 11.31 -4.09 6.07
C GLY A 23 9.92 -4.11 5.44
N SER A 24 9.12 -5.12 5.81
CA SER A 24 7.81 -5.41 5.20
C SER A 24 6.61 -4.86 5.98
N PHE A 25 6.81 -4.25 7.14
CA PHE A 25 5.73 -3.96 8.09
C PHE A 25 5.70 -2.49 8.49
N ILE A 26 4.51 -1.89 8.49
CA ILE A 26 4.25 -0.52 8.95
C ILE A 26 3.23 -0.60 10.08
N THR A 27 3.65 -0.27 11.29
CA THR A 27 2.74 -0.10 12.43
C THR A 27 2.11 1.29 12.38
N LEU A 28 0.82 1.37 12.70
CA LEU A 28 0.03 2.60 12.64
C LEU A 28 -0.68 2.81 13.98
N GLU A 29 -0.64 4.04 14.48
CA GLU A 29 -1.38 4.48 15.66
C GLU A 29 -2.65 5.21 15.23
N MET A 30 -3.65 4.44 14.75
CA MET A 30 -4.92 5.00 14.26
C MET A 30 -5.96 5.11 15.39
N PRO A 31 -6.83 6.13 15.36
CA PRO A 31 -7.91 6.23 16.32
C PRO A 31 -8.90 5.06 16.17
N PRO A 32 -9.59 4.63 17.25
CA PRO A 32 -10.49 3.48 17.21
C PRO A 32 -11.65 3.60 16.22
N ASP A 33 -12.04 4.82 15.87
CA ASP A 33 -13.12 5.13 14.94
C ASP A 33 -12.62 5.36 13.50
N PHE A 34 -11.37 5.02 13.20
CA PHE A 34 -10.74 5.22 11.88
C PHE A 34 -11.65 4.81 10.73
N PHE A 35 -12.17 3.57 10.70
CA PHE A 35 -13.04 3.18 9.58
C PHE A 35 -14.45 3.79 9.66
N ASN A 36 -14.95 4.14 10.84
CA ASN A 36 -16.33 4.62 11.04
C ASN A 36 -16.51 6.11 10.70
N ASN A 37 -15.45 6.91 10.87
CA ASN A 37 -15.50 8.37 10.77
C ASN A 37 -14.44 8.93 9.81
N SER A 38 -13.67 8.07 9.13
CA SER A 38 -12.67 8.56 8.19
C SER A 38 -13.26 8.93 6.84
N ARG A 39 -12.66 9.97 6.28
CA ARG A 39 -12.75 10.32 4.86
C ARG A 39 -11.81 9.50 3.98
N VAL A 40 -11.19 8.46 4.55
CA VAL A 40 -10.22 7.61 3.86
C VAL A 40 -10.98 6.69 2.91
N GLN A 41 -10.79 6.86 1.61
CA GLN A 41 -11.37 6.02 0.57
C GLN A 41 -10.48 4.85 0.16
N GLY A 42 -9.23 4.83 0.60
CA GLY A 42 -8.30 3.79 0.17
C GLY A 42 -6.89 4.03 0.67
N ILE A 43 -5.98 3.23 0.14
CA ILE A 43 -4.54 3.36 0.38
C ILE A 43 -3.79 3.40 -0.94
N ALA A 44 -2.78 4.26 -1.02
CA ALA A 44 -1.67 4.07 -1.93
C ALA A 44 -0.55 3.36 -1.17
N PHE A 45 0.22 2.53 -1.87
CA PHE A 45 1.33 1.80 -1.29
C PHE A 45 2.54 1.78 -2.20
N SER A 46 3.70 1.62 -1.57
CA SER A 46 4.98 1.40 -2.23
C SER A 46 5.79 0.36 -1.48
N ALA A 47 6.51 -0.50 -2.19
CA ALA A 47 7.46 -1.42 -1.61
C ALA A 47 8.66 -1.61 -2.53
N ILE A 48 9.86 -1.61 -1.96
CA ILE A 48 11.07 -2.02 -2.67
C ILE A 48 11.25 -3.52 -2.47
N LEU A 49 11.15 -4.28 -3.57
CA LEU A 49 11.46 -5.70 -3.56
C LEU A 49 12.85 -5.91 -4.10
N ALA A 50 13.68 -6.56 -3.29
CA ALA A 50 15.03 -6.96 -3.66
C ALA A 50 15.11 -8.43 -4.01
N PHE A 51 15.97 -8.70 -4.97
CA PHE A 51 16.30 -10.03 -5.45
C PHE A 51 17.82 -10.15 -5.56
N SER A 52 18.33 -11.36 -5.34
CA SER A 52 19.73 -11.68 -5.57
C SER A 52 19.90 -12.60 -6.77
N ASP A 53 21.02 -12.37 -7.45
CA ASP A 53 21.60 -13.20 -8.51
C ASP A 53 21.74 -14.69 -8.15
N ARG A 54 21.53 -15.10 -6.90
CA ARG A 54 21.58 -16.50 -6.46
C ARG A 54 20.30 -17.29 -6.73
N HIS A 55 19.22 -16.63 -7.18
CA HIS A 55 17.93 -17.26 -7.46
C HIS A 55 17.68 -17.49 -8.96
N VAL A 56 18.72 -17.83 -9.73
CA VAL A 56 18.67 -18.08 -11.20
C VAL A 56 17.92 -19.37 -11.55
N ASP A 57 16.64 -19.46 -11.18
CA ASP A 57 15.66 -20.30 -11.86
C ASP A 57 14.73 -19.36 -12.63
N CYS A 58 15.12 -19.08 -13.87
CA CYS A 58 14.45 -18.21 -14.83
C CYS A 58 13.03 -18.73 -15.12
N GLY A 59 12.03 -18.26 -14.39
CA GLY A 59 10.62 -18.64 -14.57
C GLY A 59 9.77 -18.68 -13.30
N ARG A 60 10.37 -18.42 -12.12
CA ARG A 60 9.61 -18.39 -10.87
C ARG A 60 8.79 -17.10 -10.76
N TRP A 61 7.47 -17.25 -10.72
CA TRP A 61 6.55 -16.17 -10.34
C TRP A 61 6.34 -16.21 -8.83
N PHE A 62 6.20 -15.04 -8.22
CA PHE A 62 5.83 -14.92 -6.81
C PHE A 62 4.57 -14.06 -6.70
N SER A 63 3.83 -14.25 -5.62
CA SER A 63 2.76 -13.37 -5.21
C SER A 63 3.32 -12.27 -4.33
N PHE A 64 3.11 -11.02 -4.72
CA PHE A 64 3.28 -9.85 -3.88
C PHE A 64 1.90 -9.42 -3.36
N SER A 65 1.76 -9.22 -2.06
CA SER A 65 0.52 -8.69 -1.46
C SER A 65 0.75 -7.53 -0.50
N CYS A 66 -0.30 -6.71 -0.38
CA CYS A 66 -0.46 -5.69 0.65
C CYS A 66 -1.71 -6.05 1.45
N GLU A 67 -1.54 -6.18 2.76
CA GLU A 67 -2.56 -6.66 3.70
C GLU A 67 -2.73 -5.67 4.85
N LEU A 68 -3.98 -5.37 5.21
CA LEU A 68 -4.27 -4.67 6.45
C LEU A 68 -4.28 -5.66 7.61
N LYS A 69 -3.59 -5.29 8.68
CA LYS A 69 -3.71 -5.94 9.98
C LYS A 69 -4.64 -5.08 10.82
N VAL A 70 -5.77 -5.66 11.18
CA VAL A 70 -6.80 -4.99 11.97
C VAL A 70 -7.04 -5.74 13.26
N LYS A 71 -7.31 -5.00 14.33
CA LYS A 71 -7.81 -5.53 15.58
C LYS A 71 -9.32 -5.36 15.64
N THR A 72 -10.02 -6.39 16.08
CA THR A 72 -11.46 -6.36 16.32
C THR A 72 -11.73 -6.15 17.80
N THR A 73 -12.72 -5.33 18.15
CA THR A 73 -13.17 -5.18 19.55
C THR A 73 -14.44 -5.95 19.86
N LYS A 74 -15.09 -6.51 18.83
CA LYS A 74 -16.18 -7.46 18.94
C LYS A 74 -15.63 -8.88 18.77
N ASP A 75 -16.37 -9.85 19.30
CA ASP A 75 -16.07 -11.28 19.11
C ASP A 75 -16.35 -11.65 17.64
N CYS A 76 -15.38 -11.30 16.80
CA CYS A 76 -15.34 -11.50 15.37
C CYS A 76 -14.02 -12.20 15.10
N ASP A 77 -14.03 -13.21 14.23
CA ASP A 77 -12.80 -13.91 13.86
C ASP A 77 -11.75 -12.90 13.36
N PRO A 78 -10.45 -13.11 13.68
CA PRO A 78 -9.39 -12.27 13.16
C PRO A 78 -9.46 -12.25 11.62
N HIS A 79 -9.65 -11.06 11.05
CA HIS A 79 -9.72 -10.89 9.60
C HIS A 79 -8.51 -10.10 9.13
N ASP A 80 -7.47 -10.81 8.71
CA ASP A 80 -6.45 -10.21 7.85
C ASP A 80 -7.11 -9.82 6.52
N THR A 81 -7.24 -8.52 6.28
CA THR A 81 -7.91 -8.04 5.07
C THR A 81 -6.87 -7.86 3.97
N ARG A 82 -6.80 -8.85 3.08
CA ARG A 82 -5.90 -8.82 1.93
C ARG A 82 -6.45 -7.90 0.84
N LEU A 83 -5.98 -6.66 0.83
CA LEU A 83 -6.42 -5.65 -0.14
C LEU A 83 -5.91 -5.95 -1.54
N PHE A 84 -4.67 -6.37 -1.63
CA PHE A 84 -3.99 -6.49 -2.91
C PHE A 84 -3.17 -7.77 -2.98
N GLN A 85 -3.25 -8.42 -4.14
CA GLN A 85 -2.35 -9.51 -4.52
C GLN A 85 -2.12 -9.47 -6.01
N ARG A 86 -0.86 -9.52 -6.42
CA ARG A 86 -0.48 -9.73 -7.82
C ARG A 86 0.65 -10.74 -7.93
N ARG A 87 0.61 -11.50 -9.02
CA ARG A 87 1.78 -12.24 -9.46
C ARG A 87 2.77 -11.26 -10.06
N VAL A 88 4.02 -11.36 -9.64
CA VAL A 88 5.12 -10.58 -10.18
C VAL A 88 6.24 -11.54 -10.57
N ASN A 89 6.91 -11.19 -11.66
CA ASN A 89 8.04 -11.95 -12.16
C ASN A 89 9.29 -11.57 -11.39
N TYR A 90 10.22 -12.51 -11.31
CA TYR A 90 11.59 -12.21 -10.91
C TYR A 90 12.18 -11.13 -11.82
N VAL A 91 12.81 -10.13 -11.21
CA VAL A 91 13.59 -9.13 -11.93
C VAL A 91 14.92 -8.98 -11.23
N GLU A 92 16.01 -9.02 -12.00
CA GLU A 92 17.39 -9.10 -11.52
C GLU A 92 17.90 -7.73 -11.02
N SER A 93 17.19 -7.12 -10.06
CA SER A 93 17.57 -5.92 -9.29
C SER A 93 16.44 -5.51 -8.35
N ASP A 94 16.72 -4.54 -7.48
CA ASP A 94 15.70 -3.89 -6.66
C ASP A 94 14.68 -3.17 -7.55
N HIS A 95 13.40 -3.42 -7.31
CA HIS A 95 12.30 -2.78 -8.04
C HIS A 95 11.30 -2.13 -7.09
N LEU A 96 10.80 -0.98 -7.53
CA LEU A 96 9.73 -0.26 -6.88
C LEU A 96 8.39 -0.83 -7.34
N HIS A 97 7.68 -1.46 -6.40
CA HIS A 97 6.30 -1.81 -6.57
C HIS A 97 5.46 -0.64 -6.07
N PHE A 98 4.62 -0.10 -6.94
CA PHE A 98 3.77 1.04 -6.63
C PHE A 98 2.33 0.72 -7.00
N GLY A 99 1.38 1.00 -6.10
CA GLY A 99 -0.01 0.70 -6.36
C GLY A 99 -0.97 1.41 -5.44
N TYR A 100 -2.25 1.17 -5.68
CA TYR A 100 -3.32 1.70 -4.86
C TYR A 100 -4.49 0.73 -4.81
N TYR A 101 -5.28 0.86 -3.75
CA TYR A 101 -6.53 0.16 -3.55
C TYR A 101 -7.55 1.12 -2.96
N LEU A 102 -8.69 1.29 -3.64
CA LEU A 102 -9.85 2.02 -3.14
C LEU A 102 -10.80 1.02 -2.50
N PHE A 103 -11.19 1.27 -1.25
CA PHE A 103 -12.15 0.46 -0.50
C PHE A 103 -13.54 0.51 -1.15
N CYS A 104 -14.24 -0.63 -1.22
CA CYS A 104 -15.69 -0.62 -1.51
C CYS A 104 -16.49 -0.57 -0.23
N GLU A 105 -17.80 -0.38 -0.43
CA GLU A 105 -18.82 -0.56 0.59
C GLU A 105 -18.73 -1.93 1.30
N GLU A 106 -18.37 -3.02 0.63
CA GLU A 106 -18.22 -4.34 1.27
C GLU A 106 -17.04 -4.37 2.25
N ASP A 107 -15.90 -3.73 1.89
CA ASP A 107 -14.74 -3.59 2.78
C ASP A 107 -15.14 -2.81 4.04
N PHE A 108 -15.78 -1.64 3.86
CA PHE A 108 -16.28 -0.82 4.97
C PHE A 108 -17.30 -1.56 5.83
N ASN A 109 -18.26 -2.26 5.22
CA ASN A 109 -19.24 -3.05 5.95
C ASN A 109 -18.55 -4.12 6.82
N GLY A 110 -17.50 -4.76 6.32
CA GLY A 110 -16.67 -5.68 7.09
C GLY A 110 -16.00 -5.00 8.28
N PHE A 111 -15.34 -3.87 8.04
CA PHE A 111 -14.66 -3.08 9.08
C PHE A 111 -15.61 -2.58 10.16
N TRP A 112 -16.76 -2.02 9.77
CA TRP A 112 -17.78 -1.49 10.69
C TRP A 112 -18.45 -2.58 11.50
N LYS A 113 -18.81 -3.70 10.85
CA LYS A 113 -19.45 -4.84 11.53
C LYS A 113 -18.61 -5.32 12.72
N CYS A 114 -17.31 -5.44 12.50
CA CYS A 114 -16.35 -5.97 13.49
C CYS A 114 -15.72 -4.89 14.39
N ASN A 115 -16.07 -3.61 14.18
CA ASN A 115 -15.43 -2.46 14.81
C ASN A 115 -13.90 -2.55 14.70
N CYS A 116 -13.42 -2.75 13.47
CA CYS A 116 -12.01 -2.91 13.18
C CYS A 116 -11.23 -1.63 13.48
N ILE A 117 -10.02 -1.80 14.02
CA ILE A 117 -9.03 -0.75 14.21
C ILE A 117 -7.81 -1.13 13.39
N LEU A 118 -7.36 -0.23 12.51
CA LEU A 118 -6.16 -0.46 11.70
C LEU A 118 -4.91 -0.35 12.59
N GLU A 119 -4.17 -1.45 12.73
CA GLU A 119 -2.94 -1.49 13.54
C GLU A 119 -1.68 -1.49 12.68
N ALA A 120 -1.75 -2.10 11.49
CA ALA A 120 -0.60 -2.15 10.61
C ALA A 120 -0.94 -2.47 9.15
N VAL A 121 0.03 -2.26 8.29
CA VAL A 121 0.05 -2.76 6.91
C VAL A 121 1.25 -3.68 6.73
N HIS A 122 1.00 -4.85 6.17
CA HIS A 122 2.02 -5.87 5.91
C HIS A 122 2.15 -6.16 4.41
N PHE A 123 3.40 -6.20 3.95
CA PHE A 123 3.77 -6.51 2.58
C PHE A 123 4.40 -7.90 2.48
N ASN A 124 3.72 -8.82 1.81
CA ASN A 124 4.17 -10.21 1.73
C ASN A 124 4.69 -10.58 0.36
N VAL A 125 5.67 -11.48 0.34
CA VAL A 125 6.15 -12.18 -0.85
C VAL A 125 6.00 -13.68 -0.63
N PHE A 126 5.31 -14.36 -1.55
CA PHE A 126 5.08 -15.82 -1.50
C PHE A 126 5.41 -16.49 -2.84
N PRO A 127 6.12 -17.63 -2.88
CA PRO A 127 6.70 -18.34 -1.74
C PRO A 127 7.76 -17.50 -1.02
N PRO A 128 8.03 -17.78 0.27
CA PRO A 128 9.10 -17.10 1.00
C PRO A 128 10.42 -17.22 0.23
N LEU A 129 11.18 -16.13 0.19
CA LEU A 129 12.48 -16.12 -0.46
C LEU A 129 13.52 -16.68 0.51
N GLU A 130 14.35 -17.60 0.04
CA GLU A 130 15.32 -18.31 0.88
C GLU A 130 16.55 -17.44 1.25
N CYS A 131 16.89 -16.43 0.44
CA CYS A 131 17.98 -15.50 0.77
C CYS A 131 17.48 -14.40 1.71
N GLN A 132 18.24 -14.16 2.79
CA GLN A 132 18.07 -13.01 3.69
C GLN A 132 18.21 -11.65 2.99
N CYS A 133 18.87 -11.63 1.83
CA CYS A 133 19.07 -10.46 0.99
C CYS A 133 17.86 -10.12 0.11
N CYS A 134 16.87 -11.03 0.03
CA CYS A 134 15.71 -10.91 -0.84
C CYS A 134 14.44 -10.58 -0.06
N GLY A 135 13.47 -9.95 -0.72
CA GLY A 135 12.16 -9.62 -0.16
C GLY A 135 11.95 -8.12 -0.04
N VAL A 136 11.07 -7.70 0.86
CA VAL A 136 10.72 -6.29 1.02
C VAL A 136 11.76 -5.59 1.90
N LYS A 137 12.54 -4.68 1.31
CA LYS A 137 13.57 -3.91 2.03
C LYS A 137 13.03 -2.67 2.71
N LYS A 138 12.09 -2.01 2.03
CA LYS A 138 11.41 -0.80 2.50
C LYS A 138 9.99 -0.84 2.00
N CYS A 139 9.07 -0.31 2.79
CA CYS A 139 7.69 -0.17 2.39
C CYS A 139 7.12 1.15 2.86
N ALA A 140 6.04 1.58 2.22
CA ALA A 140 5.37 2.81 2.54
C ALA A 140 3.91 2.79 2.14
N ILE A 141 3.10 3.60 2.83
CA ILE A 141 1.70 3.83 2.51
C ILE A 141 1.34 5.30 2.65
N HIS A 142 0.27 5.68 1.97
CA HIS A 142 -0.38 6.97 2.10
C HIS A 142 -1.88 6.72 2.07
N LEU A 143 -2.61 7.33 3.01
CA LEU A 143 -4.06 7.18 3.10
C LEU A 143 -4.72 8.12 2.08
N LEU A 144 -5.57 7.58 1.21
CA LEU A 144 -6.26 8.35 0.19
C LEU A 144 -7.55 8.91 0.77
N HIS A 145 -7.71 10.23 0.76
CA HIS A 145 -8.88 10.91 1.32
C HIS A 145 -9.78 11.46 0.22
N THR A 146 -11.08 11.60 0.49
CA THR A 146 -11.94 12.50 -0.31
C THR A 146 -11.43 13.93 -0.22
N PRO A 147 -11.38 14.68 -1.33
CA PRO A 147 -11.16 16.12 -1.28
C PRO A 147 -12.20 16.79 -0.38
N ASP A 148 -11.79 17.82 0.36
CA ASP A 148 -12.75 18.71 1.00
C ASP A 148 -13.52 19.44 -0.10
N PRO A 149 -14.87 19.53 -0.02
CA PRO A 149 -15.64 20.33 -0.98
C PRO A 149 -15.23 21.81 -1.00
N THR A 150 -14.47 22.25 0.00
CA THR A 150 -13.93 23.62 0.14
C THR A 150 -12.50 23.79 -0.37
N SER A 151 -11.80 22.73 -0.75
CA SER A 151 -10.37 22.78 -1.16
C SER A 151 -10.14 22.58 -2.65
N MET A 152 -11.18 22.67 -3.49
CA MET A 152 -10.97 22.75 -4.94
C MET A 152 -10.41 24.14 -5.26
N GLU A 153 -9.09 24.31 -5.14
CA GLU A 153 -8.43 25.41 -5.84
C GLU A 153 -8.66 25.19 -7.35
N ASP A 154 -9.17 26.24 -8.00
CA ASP A 154 -9.46 26.26 -9.42
C ASP A 154 -8.20 25.84 -10.21
N PRO A 155 -8.25 24.73 -10.99
CA PRO A 155 -7.10 24.24 -11.74
C PRO A 155 -6.55 25.24 -12.76
N SER A 156 -7.31 26.31 -13.07
CA SER A 156 -6.85 27.40 -13.92
C SER A 156 -5.76 28.28 -13.27
N THR A 157 -5.57 28.22 -11.96
CA THR A 157 -4.51 28.99 -11.28
C THR A 157 -3.10 28.39 -11.47
N CYS A 158 -3.00 27.09 -11.80
CA CYS A 158 -1.73 26.41 -12.04
C CYS A 158 -1.06 26.74 -13.39
N PHE A 159 -1.80 27.30 -14.35
CA PHE A 159 -1.29 27.59 -15.70
C PHE A 159 -0.91 29.06 -15.93
N ASN A 160 -1.02 29.92 -14.92
CA ASN A 160 -0.57 31.31 -15.02
C ASN A 160 0.90 31.44 -14.58
N TYR A 161 1.81 30.81 -15.33
CA TYR A 161 3.20 31.26 -15.38
C TYR A 161 3.36 32.16 -16.59
N ASN A 162 3.35 33.47 -16.31
CA ASN A 162 3.80 34.62 -17.08
C ASN A 162 4.45 34.32 -18.45
N GLU A 163 3.73 34.65 -19.52
CA GLU A 163 4.35 35.10 -20.78
C GLU A 163 4.66 36.61 -20.65
N GLU A 164 5.79 36.96 -20.05
CA GLU A 164 6.49 38.26 -20.15
C GLU A 164 7.97 37.95 -19.86
N ASP A 165 9.01 38.14 -20.69
CA ASP A 165 9.24 38.80 -21.98
C ASP A 165 10.27 37.97 -22.81
#